data_AF-A0A943XYY5-F1
#
_entry.id   AF-A0A943XYY5-F1
#
_cell.length_a   1.000
_cell.length_b   1.000
_cell.length_c   1.000
_cell.angle_alpha   90.00
_cell.angle_beta   90.00
_cell.angle_gamma   90.00
#
_symmetry.space_group_name_H-M   'P 1'
#
loop_
_entity.id
_entity.type
_entity.pdbx_description
1 polymer ?
#
loop_
_entity_poly.entity_id
_entity_poly.type
_entity_poly.pdbx_seq_one_letter_code
_entity_poly.pdbx_strand_id
1 'polypeptide(L)'
;MPKFSFEEIKELLQKSISEGFEAELRLCFQGRTHEYMLIIYEDGCSFGRCGRPEEQTIARYDTLDALYAAEQVDGILLERDWEQISEMECLDFEILGYWE
;
A
#
# COMPACT_ATOMS: atom_id res chain seq x y z
N MET A 1 -5.90 14.56 -4.17
CA MET A 1 -6.82 13.47 -3.85
C MET A 1 -6.30 12.25 -4.57
N PRO A 2 -6.21 11.10 -3.88
CA PRO A 2 -5.83 9.84 -4.49
C PRO A 2 -6.79 9.49 -5.63
N LYS A 3 -6.28 8.78 -6.63
CA LYS A 3 -7.09 8.33 -7.78
C LYS A 3 -8.14 7.29 -7.37
N PHE A 4 -7.85 6.53 -6.30
CA PHE A 4 -8.68 5.44 -5.80
C PHE A 4 -8.86 5.57 -4.28
N SER A 5 -10.04 5.18 -3.79
CA SER A 5 -10.32 5.00 -2.37
C SER A 5 -9.59 3.78 -1.81
N PHE A 6 -9.49 3.71 -0.47
CA PHE A 6 -8.88 2.54 0.18
C PHE A 6 -9.66 1.25 -0.12
N GLU A 7 -11.00 1.30 -0.12
CA GLU A 7 -11.82 0.12 -0.39
C GLU A 7 -11.62 -0.39 -1.83
N GLU A 8 -11.54 0.50 -2.83
CA GLU A 8 -11.22 0.10 -4.21
C GLU A 8 -9.85 -0.58 -4.29
N ILE A 9 -8.83 -0.01 -3.65
CA ILE A 9 -7.49 -0.61 -3.61
C ILE A 9 -7.50 -1.94 -2.86
N LYS A 10 -8.23 -2.04 -1.75
CA LYS A 10 -8.36 -3.27 -0.97
C LYS A 10 -8.99 -4.39 -1.81
N GLU A 11 -10.04 -4.09 -2.59
CA GLU A 11 -10.66 -5.06 -3.50
C GLU A 11 -9.67 -5.52 -4.58
N LEU A 12 -8.91 -4.61 -5.19
CA LEU A 12 -7.91 -4.96 -6.21
C LEU A 12 -6.76 -5.80 -5.63
N LEU A 13 -6.29 -5.47 -4.43
CA LEU A 13 -5.27 -6.24 -3.73
C LEU A 13 -5.79 -7.66 -3.40
N GLN A 14 -7.00 -7.77 -2.85
CA GLN A 14 -7.61 -9.07 -2.55
C GLN A 14 -7.83 -9.91 -3.82
N LYS A 15 -8.20 -9.27 -4.93
CA LYS A 15 -8.29 -9.92 -6.23
C LYS A 15 -6.93 -10.48 -6.67
N SER A 16 -5.85 -9.72 -6.50
CA SER A 16 -4.49 -10.16 -6.83
C SER A 16 -4.09 -11.44 -6.08
N ILE A 17 -4.35 -11.51 -4.76
CA ILE A 17 -4.13 -12.75 -3.98
C ILE A 17 -4.97 -13.90 -4.53
N SER A 18 -6.25 -13.66 -4.85
CA SER A 18 -7.13 -14.71 -5.38
C SER A 18 -6.66 -15.29 -6.73
N GLU A 19 -5.88 -14.52 -7.49
CA GLU A 19 -5.27 -14.91 -8.76
C GLU A 19 -3.83 -15.46 -8.59
N GLY A 20 -3.34 -15.54 -7.35
CA GLY A 20 -2.03 -16.09 -6.99
C GLY A 20 -0.86 -15.11 -7.14
N PHE A 21 -1.13 -13.80 -7.06
CA PHE A 21 -0.13 -12.74 -7.18
C PHE A 21 -0.05 -11.91 -5.90
N GLU A 22 1.19 -11.71 -5.43
CA GLU A 22 1.50 -10.81 -4.31
C GLU A 22 1.82 -9.43 -4.88
N ALA A 23 0.82 -8.55 -4.94
CA ALA A 23 1.00 -7.21 -5.48
C ALA A 23 1.79 -6.28 -4.54
N GLU A 24 2.58 -5.40 -5.15
CA GLU A 24 3.32 -4.34 -4.49
C GLU A 24 2.75 -2.96 -4.89
N LEU A 25 2.17 -2.26 -3.93
CA LEU A 25 1.59 -0.93 -4.10
C LEU A 25 2.51 0.13 -3.49
N ARG A 26 3.11 0.95 -4.35
CA ARG A 26 3.93 2.10 -3.95
C ARG A 26 3.04 3.33 -3.72
N LEU A 27 3.25 4.00 -2.58
CA LEU A 27 2.55 5.20 -2.16
C LEU A 27 3.53 6.31 -1.78
N CYS A 28 3.26 7.52 -2.26
CA CYS A 28 3.90 8.76 -1.78
C CYS A 28 2.85 9.68 -1.17
N PHE A 29 3.21 10.39 -0.10
CA PHE A 29 2.31 11.32 0.60
C PHE A 29 2.79 12.77 0.44
N GLN A 30 1.84 13.69 0.31
CA GLN A 30 2.11 15.12 0.25
C GLN A 30 2.94 15.58 1.45
N GLY A 31 4.00 16.34 1.17
CA GLY A 31 4.88 16.89 2.21
C GLY A 31 5.81 15.87 2.88
N ARG A 32 5.83 14.61 2.44
CA ARG A 32 6.77 13.59 2.91
C ARG A 32 7.85 13.31 1.86
N THR A 33 9.05 12.99 2.32
CA THR A 33 10.21 12.74 1.45
C THR A 33 10.46 11.26 1.18
N HIS A 34 9.91 10.37 2.01
CA HIS A 34 10.02 8.93 1.82
C HIS A 34 8.87 8.40 0.97
N GLU A 35 9.15 7.28 0.32
CA GLU A 35 8.19 6.47 -0.40
C GLU A 35 7.87 5.25 0.46
N TYR A 36 6.67 4.69 0.28
CA TYR A 36 6.23 3.55 1.07
C TYR A 36 5.67 2.47 0.16
N MET A 37 5.84 1.23 0.57
CA MET A 37 5.33 0.05 -0.13
C MET A 37 4.32 -0.64 0.77
N LEU A 38 3.13 -0.90 0.24
CA LEU A 38 2.20 -1.89 0.77
C LEU A 38 2.38 -3.17 -0.04
N ILE A 39 2.66 -4.29 0.62
CA ILE A 39 2.78 -5.60 -0.03
C ILE A 39 1.74 -6.55 0.58
N ILE A 40 1.03 -7.28 -0.26
CA ILE A 40 0.08 -8.32 0.15
C ILE A 40 0.67 -9.72 0.01
N TYR A 41 0.28 -10.61 0.91
CA TYR A 41 0.66 -12.01 0.96
C TYR A 41 -0.58 -12.88 1.14
N GLU A 42 -0.46 -14.20 0.93
CA GLU A 42 -1.57 -15.13 1.23
C GLU A 42 -1.98 -15.10 2.72
N ASP A 43 -1.04 -14.82 3.62
CA ASP A 43 -1.22 -14.89 5.08
C ASP A 43 -1.17 -13.52 5.79
N GLY A 44 -1.16 -12.41 5.04
CA GLY A 44 -1.21 -11.08 5.62
C GLY A 44 -0.75 -9.98 4.67
N CYS A 45 -0.20 -8.91 5.24
CA CYS A 45 0.32 -7.79 4.48
C CYS A 45 1.44 -7.07 5.24
N SER A 46 2.14 -6.19 4.55
CA SER A 46 3.14 -5.32 5.17
C SER A 46 3.09 -3.92 4.62
N PHE A 47 3.60 -2.98 5.42
CA PHE A 47 3.85 -1.62 5.00
C PHE A 47 5.18 -1.11 5.55
N GLY A 48 5.87 -0.31 4.75
CA GLY A 48 7.01 0.44 5.25
C GLY A 48 7.72 1.22 4.17
N ARG A 49 8.76 1.93 4.58
CA ARG A 49 9.55 2.77 3.67
C ARG A 49 10.26 1.91 2.63
N CYS A 50 10.24 2.38 1.38
CA CYS A 50 10.97 1.81 0.27
C CYS A 50 11.88 2.85 -0.42
N GLY A 51 12.55 2.44 -1.51
CA GLY A 51 13.39 3.31 -2.34
C GLY A 51 14.84 3.46 -1.87
N ARG A 52 15.10 3.73 -0.59
CA ARG A 52 16.47 3.91 -0.05
C ARG A 52 16.88 2.76 0.87
N PRO A 53 17.87 1.93 0.50
CA PRO A 53 18.24 0.72 1.24
C PRO A 53 18.50 0.94 2.74
N GLU A 54 19.16 2.03 3.10
CA GLU A 54 19.54 2.37 4.48
C GLU A 54 18.38 2.89 5.34
N GLU A 55 17.24 3.25 4.73
CA GLU A 55 16.07 3.80 5.41
C GLU A 55 14.85 2.85 5.32
N GLN A 56 15.02 1.66 4.72
CA GLN A 56 13.92 0.69 4.57
C GLN A 56 13.38 0.25 5.93
N THR A 57 12.06 0.12 5.98
CA THR A 57 11.34 -0.39 7.14
C THR A 57 10.25 -1.32 6.66
N ILE A 58 9.86 -2.28 7.49
CA ILE A 58 8.75 -3.21 7.22
C ILE A 58 8.02 -3.44 8.54
N ALA A 59 6.71 -3.17 8.53
CA ALA A 59 5.78 -3.58 9.58
C ALA A 59 4.78 -4.57 8.99
N ARG A 60 4.56 -5.70 9.66
CA ARG A 60 3.63 -6.75 9.23
C ARG A 60 2.31 -6.69 9.98
N TYR A 61 1.24 -7.03 9.28
CA TYR A 61 -0.13 -7.05 9.77
C TYR A 61 -0.87 -8.26 9.24
N ASP A 62 -1.76 -8.81 10.06
CA ASP A 62 -2.54 -10.00 9.69
C ASP A 62 -3.59 -9.69 8.60
N THR A 63 -4.05 -8.44 8.50
CA THR A 63 -5.09 -8.02 7.54
C THR A 63 -4.89 -6.59 7.06
N LEU A 64 -5.42 -6.28 5.87
CA LEU A 64 -5.43 -4.92 5.33
C LEU A 64 -6.18 -3.93 6.22
N ASP A 65 -7.24 -4.38 6.91
CA ASP A 65 -8.00 -3.54 7.85
C ASP A 65 -7.19 -3.21 9.10
N ALA A 66 -6.44 -4.18 9.63
CA ALA A 66 -5.52 -3.93 10.75
C ALA A 66 -4.41 -2.97 10.35
N LEU A 67 -3.86 -3.10 9.14
CA LEU A 67 -2.89 -2.17 8.58
C LEU A 67 -3.50 -0.76 8.45
N TYR A 68 -4.72 -0.65 7.91
CA TYR A 68 -5.40 0.62 7.65
C TYR A 68 -5.64 1.46 8.90
N ALA A 69 -6.03 0.80 10.00
CA ALA A 69 -6.33 1.43 11.28
C ALA A 69 -5.11 1.59 12.22
N ALA A 70 -3.94 1.06 11.85
CA ALA A 70 -2.73 1.15 12.67
C ALA A 70 -1.89 2.39 12.36
N GLU A 71 -1.27 2.97 13.39
CA GLU A 71 -0.20 3.94 13.21
C GLU A 71 1.09 3.22 12.79
N GLN A 72 1.60 3.58 11.62
CA GLN A 72 2.69 2.92 10.92
C GLN A 72 3.98 3.75 11.03
N VAL A 73 5.01 3.37 10.27
CA VAL A 73 6.26 4.15 10.19
C VAL A 73 5.96 5.60 9.83
N ASP A 74 6.74 6.53 10.38
CA ASP A 74 6.55 7.98 10.21
C ASP A 74 5.21 8.53 10.72
N GLY A 75 4.54 7.81 11.61
CA GLY A 75 3.24 8.21 12.14
C GLY A 75 2.15 8.28 11.05
N ILE A 76 2.32 7.52 9.96
CA ILE A 76 1.28 7.35 8.94
C ILE A 76 0.13 6.57 9.55
N LEU A 77 -1.09 7.05 9.36
CA LEU A 77 -2.29 6.28 9.59
C LEU A 77 -3.10 6.33 8.31
N LEU A 78 -3.19 5.21 7.57
CA LEU A 78 -3.83 5.23 6.25
C LEU A 78 -5.29 5.69 6.34
N GLU A 79 -6.01 5.33 7.40
CA GLU A 79 -7.38 5.83 7.65
C GLU A 79 -7.48 7.35 7.66
N ARG A 80 -6.49 8.04 8.23
CA ARG A 80 -6.45 9.51 8.31
C ARG A 80 -5.79 10.15 7.09
N ASP A 81 -4.74 9.51 6.57
CA ASP A 81 -3.80 10.11 5.64
C ASP A 81 -4.04 9.73 4.18
N TRP A 82 -5.02 8.86 3.87
CA TRP A 82 -5.30 8.39 2.52
C TRP A 82 -5.45 9.54 1.50
N GLU A 83 -6.18 10.59 1.89
CA GLU A 83 -6.43 11.75 1.03
C GLU A 83 -5.17 12.58 0.73
N GLN A 84 -4.09 12.36 1.48
CA GLN A 84 -2.79 13.02 1.29
C GLN A 84 -1.88 12.25 0.33
N ILE A 85 -2.30 11.10 -0.21
CA ILE A 85 -1.52 10.38 -1.22
C ILE A 85 -1.39 11.27 -2.48
N SER A 86 -0.15 11.54 -2.87
CA SER A 86 0.20 12.33 -4.06
C SER A 86 0.51 11.46 -5.28
N GLU A 87 0.96 10.23 -5.05
CA GLU A 87 1.37 9.29 -6.09
C GLU A 87 1.04 7.88 -5.63
N MET A 88 0.51 7.07 -6.55
CA MET A 88 0.08 5.70 -6.31
C MET A 88 0.41 4.89 -7.56
N GLU A 89 1.25 3.87 -7.39
CA GLU A 89 1.73 3.02 -8.48
C GLU A 89 1.70 1.56 -8.05
N CYS A 90 1.25 0.68 -8.93
CA CYS A 90 1.32 -0.76 -8.75
C CYS A 90 1.54 -1.40 -10.11
N LEU A 91 2.75 -1.91 -10.33
CA LEU A 91 3.15 -2.54 -11.58
C LEU A 91 2.36 -3.83 -11.81
N ASP A 92 2.05 -4.57 -10.75
CA ASP A 92 1.25 -5.79 -10.84
C ASP A 92 -0.15 -5.48 -11.38
N PHE A 93 -0.77 -4.40 -10.92
CA PHE A 93 -2.08 -3.96 -11.42
C PHE A 93 -2.01 -3.48 -12.87
N GLU A 94 -0.90 -2.87 -13.30
CA GLU A 94 -0.69 -2.52 -14.71
C GLU A 94 -0.58 -3.77 -15.59
N ILE A 95 0.20 -4.76 -15.17
CA ILE A 95 0.40 -6.02 -15.91
C ILE A 95 -0.89 -6.85 -15.96
N LEU A 96 -1.64 -6.90 -14.86
CA LEU A 96 -2.90 -7.62 -14.73
C LEU A 96 -4.09 -6.86 -15.32
N GLY A 97 -3.92 -5.59 -15.69
CA GLY A 97 -4.96 -4.75 -16.30
C GLY A 97 -6.07 -4.36 -15.32
N TYR A 98 -5.74 -4.16 -14.05
CA TYR A 98 -6.71 -3.81 -12.98
C TYR A 98 -7.04 -2.32 -12.93
N TRP A 99 -6.17 -1.46 -13.46
CA TRP A 99 -6.41 -0.02 -13.51
C TRP A 99 -7.45 0.31 -14.60
N GLU A 100 -8.73 0.26 -14.23
CA GLU A 100 -9.84 0.82 -15.04
C GLU A 100 -10.14 2.29 -14.70
#